data_AF-A0A821BAU1-F1
#
_entry.id   AF-A0A821BAU1-F1
#
_cell.length_a   1.000
_cell.length_b   1.000
_cell.length_c   1.000
_cell.angle_alpha   90.00
_cell.angle_beta   90.00
_cell.angle_gamma   90.00
#
_symmetry.space_group_name_H-M   'P 1'
#
loop_
_entity.id
_entity.type
_entity.pdbx_description
1 polymer ?
#
loop_
_entity_poly.entity_id
_entity_poly.type
_entity_poly.pdbx_seq_one_letter_code
_entity_poly.pdbx_strand_id
1 'polypeptide(L)'
;MQGIWKESTGVWSSWNRLRSLTENRYSPLSSGKSYSLVDIVVKECFSRDLSEEDKNLLREQLNKRTVLWLLDGYDNIVQNVSSHLQHVFEQLINTPHHIVTSRPYFNTLSRSVRVEIVGFTDGNISKYVEVFFNQLRDKFPNALLEGQKVLKFLRLNPRIWGIAHIPVNLELICSIWSETD
;
A
#
# COMPACT_ATOMS: atom_id res chain seq x y z
N MET A 1 -4.81 8.44 -15.83
CA MET A 1 -5.55 7.98 -14.62
C MET A 1 -4.74 6.88 -13.93
N GLN A 2 -3.91 7.20 -12.95
CA GLN A 2 -3.26 6.19 -12.09
C GLN A 2 -3.12 6.70 -10.65
N GLY A 3 -4.28 6.84 -10.03
CA GLY A 3 -4.56 6.81 -8.60
C GLY A 3 -6.00 6.29 -8.56
N ILE A 4 -6.26 5.17 -7.90
CA ILE A 4 -7.50 4.39 -8.09
C ILE A 4 -8.70 5.19 -7.51
N TRP A 5 -9.26 6.05 -8.34
CA TRP A 5 -10.62 6.59 -8.22
C TRP A 5 -11.54 5.57 -8.89
N LYS A 6 -12.07 4.62 -8.12
CA LYS A 6 -13.09 3.71 -8.63
C LYS A 6 -14.40 4.02 -7.94
N GLU A 7 -15.31 4.65 -8.67
CA GLU A 7 -16.71 4.76 -8.29
C GLU A 7 -17.33 3.37 -8.46
N SER A 8 -17.13 2.52 -7.46
CA SER A 8 -17.90 1.29 -7.33
C SER A 8 -18.59 1.36 -5.98
N THR A 9 -19.93 1.42 -6.02
CA THR A 9 -20.86 1.35 -4.88
C THR A 9 -20.99 2.58 -3.97
N GLY A 10 -20.63 3.79 -4.42
CA GLY A 10 -20.79 5.03 -3.63
C GLY A 10 -19.79 5.18 -2.48
N VAL A 11 -18.74 4.34 -2.47
CA VAL A 11 -17.62 4.38 -1.53
C VAL A 11 -16.38 4.83 -2.30
N TRP A 12 -15.74 5.89 -1.81
CA TRP A 12 -14.55 6.46 -2.43
C TRP A 12 -13.31 5.95 -1.70
N SER A 13 -12.29 5.47 -2.42
CA SER A 13 -11.01 5.07 -1.82
C SER A 13 -9.89 6.02 -2.22
N SER A 14 -9.19 6.61 -1.24
CA SER A 14 -7.96 7.38 -1.49
C SER A 14 -6.76 6.65 -0.91
N TRP A 15 -5.78 6.32 -1.76
CA TRP A 15 -4.54 5.67 -1.33
C TRP A 15 -3.46 6.71 -1.05
N ASN A 16 -3.07 6.83 0.20
CA ASN A 16 -2.09 7.80 0.66
C ASN A 16 -0.92 7.07 1.30
N ARG A 17 0.25 7.15 0.67
CA ARG A 17 1.49 6.69 1.26
C ARG A 17 1.90 7.69 2.33
N LEU A 18 1.73 7.36 3.60
CA LEU A 18 2.06 8.26 4.70
C LEU A 18 3.55 8.67 4.68
N ARG A 19 4.44 7.79 4.19
CA ARG A 19 5.85 8.12 3.91
C ARG A 19 6.09 9.28 2.94
N SER A 20 5.06 9.75 2.24
CA SER A 20 5.15 10.87 1.29
C SER A 20 4.90 12.23 1.94
N LEU A 21 4.32 12.27 3.14
CA LEU A 21 4.10 13.51 3.90
C LEU A 21 5.43 14.00 4.49
N THR A 22 6.28 14.53 3.63
CA THR A 22 7.64 15.01 3.93
C THR A 22 7.78 16.47 3.53
N GLU A 23 8.71 17.21 4.13
CA GLU A 23 8.95 18.64 3.83
C GLU A 23 9.33 18.88 2.37
N ASN A 24 10.08 17.94 1.78
CA ASN A 24 10.49 18.00 0.38
C ASN A 24 9.29 17.95 -0.57
N ARG A 25 8.27 17.15 -0.23
CA ARG A 25 7.03 17.05 -1.02
C ARG A 25 6.02 18.11 -0.61
N TYR A 26 6.01 18.55 0.63
CA TYR A 26 5.05 19.49 1.18
C TYR A 26 5.80 20.58 1.93
N SER A 27 6.24 21.61 1.21
CA SER A 27 6.99 22.72 1.78
C SER A 27 6.10 23.58 2.70
N PRO A 28 6.65 24.24 3.72
CA PRO A 28 5.87 25.13 4.56
C PRO A 28 5.10 26.18 3.74
N LEU A 29 3.80 26.31 4.03
CA LEU A 29 2.97 27.35 3.43
C LEU A 29 3.24 28.69 4.13
N SER A 30 2.74 29.79 3.53
CA SER A 30 2.80 31.10 4.17
C SER A 30 2.14 31.10 5.55
N SER A 31 2.61 31.99 6.43
CA SER A 31 2.19 32.04 7.84
C SER A 31 0.67 31.98 8.00
N GLY A 32 0.20 31.04 8.82
CA GLY A 32 -1.22 30.81 9.10
C GLY A 32 -1.95 29.86 8.14
N LYS A 33 -1.29 29.31 7.11
CA LYS A 33 -1.87 28.29 6.22
C LYS A 33 -1.40 26.88 6.58
N SER A 34 -2.30 25.91 6.50
CA SER A 34 -2.03 24.48 6.63
C SER A 34 -2.55 23.73 5.42
N TYR A 35 -1.92 22.60 5.09
CA TYR A 35 -2.46 21.68 4.10
C TYR A 35 -3.81 21.13 4.57
N SER A 36 -4.72 20.96 3.62
CA SER A 36 -6.01 20.31 3.80
C SER A 36 -6.01 18.90 3.20
N LEU A 37 -7.00 18.09 3.56
CA LEU A 37 -7.21 16.78 2.93
C LEU A 37 -7.37 16.87 1.40
N VAL A 38 -7.96 17.95 0.90
CA VAL A 38 -8.08 18.20 -0.55
C VAL A 38 -6.70 18.36 -1.17
N ASP A 39 -5.79 19.12 -0.55
CA ASP A 39 -4.44 19.32 -1.07
C ASP A 39 -3.66 18.01 -1.13
N ILE A 40 -3.83 17.13 -0.13
CA ILE A 40 -3.22 15.80 -0.12
C ILE A 40 -3.75 14.96 -1.28
N VAL A 41 -5.08 14.90 -1.41
CA VAL A 41 -5.74 14.08 -2.42
C VAL A 41 -5.44 14.56 -3.83
N VAL A 42 -5.46 15.87 -4.08
CA VAL A 42 -5.07 16.46 -5.37
C VAL A 42 -3.64 16.04 -5.70
N LYS A 43 -2.71 16.21 -4.75
CA LYS A 43 -1.29 15.94 -4.99
C LYS A 43 -0.94 14.46 -5.19
N GLU A 44 -1.58 13.56 -4.43
CA GLU A 44 -1.24 12.13 -4.48
C GLU A 44 -2.08 11.34 -5.48
N CYS A 45 -3.31 11.78 -5.80
CA CYS A 45 -4.22 11.03 -6.66
C CYS A 45 -4.44 11.64 -8.04
N PHE A 46 -4.04 12.90 -8.27
CA PHE A 46 -4.17 13.56 -9.56
C PHE A 46 -2.81 13.98 -10.11
N SER A 47 -2.63 13.83 -11.41
CA SER A 47 -1.39 14.19 -12.13
C SER A 47 -1.33 15.66 -12.53
N ARG A 48 -2.39 16.43 -12.29
CA ARG A 48 -2.50 17.86 -12.56
C ARG A 48 -3.26 18.53 -11.44
N ASP A 49 -3.03 19.83 -11.25
CA ASP A 49 -3.86 20.60 -10.33
C ASP A 49 -5.30 20.67 -10.85
N LEU A 50 -6.25 20.76 -9.93
CA LEU A 50 -7.68 20.85 -10.21
C LEU A 50 -8.13 22.31 -10.22
N SER A 51 -9.21 22.62 -10.95
CA SER A 51 -9.83 23.93 -10.84
C SER A 51 -10.43 24.13 -9.44
N GLU A 52 -10.74 25.37 -9.06
CA GLU A 52 -11.34 25.63 -7.75
C GLU A 52 -12.75 25.01 -7.63
N GLU A 53 -13.49 24.93 -8.74
CA GLU A 53 -14.78 24.22 -8.79
C GLU A 53 -14.61 22.73 -8.48
N ASP A 54 -13.64 22.08 -9.11
CA ASP A 54 -13.33 20.66 -8.88
C ASP A 54 -12.83 20.41 -7.45
N LYS A 55 -11.99 21.32 -6.91
CA LYS A 55 -11.54 21.26 -5.51
C LYS A 55 -12.69 21.41 -4.52
N ASN A 56 -13.66 22.27 -4.82
CA ASN A 56 -14.86 22.44 -3.99
C ASN A 56 -15.72 21.17 -4.02
N LEU A 57 -15.96 20.59 -5.19
CA LEU A 57 -16.67 19.33 -5.30
C LEU A 57 -15.96 18.21 -4.53
N LEU A 58 -14.63 18.11 -4.66
CA LEU A 58 -13.85 17.14 -3.91
C LEU A 58 -13.97 17.38 -2.40
N ARG A 59 -13.89 18.62 -1.93
CA ARG A 59 -14.09 18.98 -0.52
C ARG A 59 -15.45 18.50 -0.01
N GLU A 60 -16.51 18.71 -0.77
CA GLU A 60 -17.84 18.22 -0.43
C GLU A 60 -17.89 16.69 -0.35
N GLN A 61 -17.23 15.98 -1.27
CA GLN A 61 -17.17 14.51 -1.22
C GLN A 61 -16.36 14.00 -0.04
N LEU A 62 -15.22 14.61 0.29
CA LEU A 62 -14.40 14.22 1.45
C LEU A 62 -15.13 14.47 2.79
N ASN A 63 -16.04 15.44 2.82
CA ASN A 63 -16.88 15.72 3.99
C ASN A 63 -18.06 14.74 4.11
N LYS A 64 -18.48 14.09 3.03
CA LYS A 64 -19.43 12.98 3.09
C LYS A 64 -18.71 11.82 3.75
N ARG A 65 -19.27 11.27 4.84
CA ARG A 65 -18.71 10.13 5.60
C ARG A 65 -18.75 8.81 4.82
N THR A 66 -18.51 8.84 3.52
CA THR A 66 -18.55 7.71 2.58
C THR A 66 -17.18 7.42 1.98
N VAL A 67 -16.16 8.21 2.34
CA VAL A 67 -14.78 8.03 1.89
C VAL A 67 -14.03 7.09 2.82
N LEU A 68 -13.45 6.04 2.26
CA LEU A 68 -12.49 5.15 2.89
C LEU A 68 -11.05 5.61 2.58
N TRP A 69 -10.30 5.89 3.64
CA TRP A 69 -8.90 6.28 3.53
C TRP A 69 -7.99 5.06 3.69
N LEU A 70 -7.15 4.78 2.70
CA LEU A 70 -6.13 3.75 2.77
C LEU A 70 -4.78 4.42 3.06
N LEU A 71 -4.35 4.36 4.32
CA LEU A 71 -3.17 5.06 4.83
C LEU A 71 -2.01 4.06 4.97
N ASP A 72 -1.08 4.09 4.01
CA ASP A 72 0.01 3.11 3.94
C ASP A 72 1.29 3.58 4.65
N GLY A 73 1.76 2.80 5.62
CA GLY A 73 3.09 2.93 6.23
C GLY A 73 3.18 3.95 7.37
N TYR A 74 2.25 3.88 8.34
CA TYR A 74 2.21 4.77 9.52
C TYR A 74 3.51 4.80 10.33
N ASP A 75 4.18 3.65 10.44
CA ASP A 75 5.45 3.51 11.16
C ASP A 75 6.58 4.39 10.61
N ASN A 76 6.48 4.83 9.36
CA ASN A 76 7.51 5.64 8.72
C ASN A 76 7.45 7.12 9.09
N ILE A 77 6.34 7.59 9.67
CA ILE A 77 6.13 9.02 9.92
C ILE A 77 5.80 9.35 11.36
N VAL A 78 5.17 8.44 12.11
CA VAL A 78 4.62 8.72 13.46
C VAL A 78 5.62 9.39 14.41
N GLN A 79 6.91 9.08 14.32
CA GLN A 79 7.93 9.65 15.21
C GLN A 79 8.44 11.02 14.79
N ASN A 80 8.30 11.39 13.51
CA ASN A 80 8.95 12.56 12.91
C ASN A 80 8.03 13.28 11.92
N VAL A 81 6.78 13.54 12.34
CA VAL A 81 5.87 14.39 11.55
C VAL A 81 6.35 15.83 11.65
N SER A 82 6.68 16.47 10.52
CA SER A 82 7.02 17.90 10.52
C SER A 82 5.88 18.76 11.05
N SER A 83 6.22 19.82 11.78
CA SER A 83 5.24 20.63 12.52
C SER A 83 4.15 21.24 11.63
N HIS A 84 4.47 21.65 10.39
CA HIS A 84 3.48 22.20 9.46
C HIS A 84 2.57 21.13 8.82
N LEU A 85 2.96 19.86 8.88
CA LEU A 85 2.16 18.72 8.40
C LEU A 85 1.36 18.06 9.52
N GLN A 86 1.63 18.40 10.77
CA GLN A 86 0.98 17.78 11.92
C GLN A 86 -0.54 17.93 11.87
N HIS A 87 -1.05 19.10 11.49
CA HIS A 87 -2.49 19.33 11.35
C HIS A 87 -3.15 18.38 10.35
N VAL A 88 -2.61 18.26 9.13
CA VAL A 88 -3.20 17.41 8.09
C VAL A 88 -3.01 15.93 8.39
N PHE A 89 -1.91 15.57 9.04
CA PHE A 89 -1.68 14.21 9.52
C PHE A 89 -2.73 13.80 10.56
N GLU A 90 -3.00 14.66 11.54
CA GLU A 90 -4.04 14.46 12.54
C GLU A 90 -5.43 14.37 11.90
N GLN A 91 -5.72 15.16 10.87
CA GLN A 91 -6.95 15.03 10.10
C GLN A 91 -7.07 13.65 9.43
N LEU A 92 -6.02 13.19 8.73
CA LEU A 92 -6.01 11.90 8.03
C LEU A 92 -6.28 10.73 8.97
N ILE A 93 -5.56 10.65 10.10
CA ILE A 93 -5.69 9.52 11.04
C ILE A 93 -7.02 9.54 11.81
N ASN A 94 -7.73 10.67 11.83
CA ASN A 94 -9.02 10.83 12.51
C ASN A 94 -10.21 10.85 11.54
N THR A 95 -9.98 10.53 10.26
CA THR A 95 -11.08 10.35 9.30
C THR A 95 -12.02 9.22 9.74
N PRO A 96 -13.34 9.31 9.45
CA PRO A 96 -14.32 8.34 9.97
C PRO A 96 -14.07 6.89 9.53
N HIS A 97 -13.62 6.69 8.30
CA HIS A 97 -13.36 5.37 7.73
C HIS A 97 -11.94 5.34 7.19
N HIS A 98 -11.07 4.56 7.84
CA HIS A 98 -9.70 4.38 7.39
C HIS A 98 -9.19 2.98 7.68
N ILE A 99 -8.28 2.52 6.83
CA ILE A 99 -7.42 1.36 7.06
C ILE A 99 -5.99 1.89 7.09
N VAL A 100 -5.30 1.66 8.21
CA VAL A 100 -3.90 2.06 8.37
C VAL A 100 -3.03 0.81 8.36
N THR A 101 -1.98 0.80 7.52
CA THR A 101 -0.93 -0.22 7.58
C THR A 101 0.25 0.30 8.39
N SER A 102 0.85 -0.58 9.18
CA SER A 102 2.01 -0.26 10.01
C SER A 102 2.80 -1.52 10.33
N ARG A 103 4.12 -1.40 10.50
CA ARG A 103 4.91 -2.44 11.17
C ARG A 103 4.49 -2.57 12.64
N PRO A 104 4.46 -3.79 13.23
CA PRO A 104 3.94 -4.01 14.57
C PRO A 104 4.54 -3.11 15.65
N TYR A 105 5.86 -2.86 15.60
CA TYR A 105 6.60 -2.18 16.65
C TYR A 105 6.33 -0.68 16.77
N PHE A 106 5.79 -0.04 15.74
CA PHE A 106 5.55 1.42 15.71
C PHE A 106 4.06 1.76 15.68
N ASN A 107 3.19 0.76 15.83
CA ASN A 107 1.75 0.99 15.87
C ASN A 107 1.30 1.47 17.26
N THR A 108 1.33 2.78 17.47
CA THR A 108 0.86 3.44 18.70
C THR A 108 -0.63 3.77 18.68
N LEU A 109 -1.37 3.40 17.62
CA LEU A 109 -2.78 3.74 17.47
C LEU A 109 -3.66 2.85 18.37
N SER A 110 -4.49 3.49 19.19
CA SER A 110 -5.58 2.81 19.90
C SER A 110 -6.78 2.68 18.95
N ARG A 111 -7.07 1.46 18.49
CA ARG A 111 -8.15 1.16 17.53
C ARG A 111 -8.96 -0.03 18.02
N SER A 112 -10.26 -0.02 17.72
CA SER A 112 -11.20 -1.08 18.08
C SER A 112 -10.95 -2.38 17.34
N VAL A 113 -10.45 -2.31 16.11
CA VAL A 113 -10.15 -3.46 15.25
C VAL A 113 -8.68 -3.44 14.86
N ARG A 114 -8.02 -4.59 14.99
CA ARG A 114 -6.64 -4.83 14.55
C ARG A 114 -6.61 -6.12 13.76
N VAL A 115 -5.93 -6.08 12.63
CA VAL A 115 -5.72 -7.25 11.75
C VAL A 115 -4.23 -7.41 11.56
N GLU A 116 -3.75 -8.64 11.71
CA GLU A 116 -2.36 -8.99 11.49
C GLU A 116 -2.22 -9.79 10.20
N ILE A 117 -1.24 -9.41 9.38
CA ILE A 117 -0.88 -10.14 8.16
C ILE A 117 0.31 -11.05 8.50
N VAL A 118 0.04 -12.34 8.64
CA VAL A 118 1.03 -13.33 9.13
C VAL A 118 1.85 -14.01 8.01
N GLY A 119 1.62 -13.63 6.75
CA GLY A 119 2.30 -14.20 5.59
C GLY A 119 1.50 -15.32 4.90
N PHE A 120 2.19 -16.11 4.09
CA PHE A 120 1.62 -17.20 3.31
C PHE A 120 1.55 -18.50 4.10
N THR A 121 0.47 -19.24 3.89
CA THR A 121 0.39 -20.66 4.25
C THR A 121 1.11 -21.53 3.21
N ASP A 122 1.39 -22.79 3.53
CA ASP A 122 1.91 -23.80 2.59
C ASP A 122 1.08 -23.87 1.28
N GLY A 123 -0.24 -23.75 1.41
CA GLY A 123 -1.17 -23.71 0.28
C GLY A 123 -1.02 -22.43 -0.55
N ASN A 124 -0.82 -21.28 0.10
CA ASN A 124 -0.55 -20.03 -0.60
C ASN A 124 0.79 -20.06 -1.34
N ILE A 125 1.85 -20.65 -0.77
CA ILE A 125 3.14 -20.84 -1.45
C ILE A 125 2.92 -21.65 -2.73
N SER A 126 2.27 -22.81 -2.61
CA SER A 126 1.99 -23.68 -3.76
C SER A 126 1.21 -22.94 -4.84
N LYS A 127 0.19 -22.18 -4.44
CA LYS A 127 -0.63 -21.41 -5.38
C LYS A 127 0.11 -20.25 -6.01
N TYR A 128 0.94 -19.55 -5.25
CA TYR A 128 1.74 -18.43 -5.73
C TYR A 128 2.73 -18.89 -6.79
N VAL A 129 3.48 -19.96 -6.54
CA VAL A 129 4.45 -20.49 -7.52
C VAL A 129 3.75 -20.92 -8.81
N GLU A 130 2.61 -21.61 -8.71
CA GLU A 130 1.81 -21.98 -9.89
C GLU A 130 1.42 -20.73 -10.71
N VAL A 131 0.86 -19.71 -10.05
CA VAL A 131 0.41 -18.48 -10.72
C VAL A 131 1.58 -17.72 -11.34
N PHE A 132 2.69 -17.56 -10.60
CA PHE A 132 3.89 -16.86 -11.06
C PHE A 132 4.43 -17.48 -12.34
N PHE A 133 4.69 -18.79 -12.36
CA PHE A 133 5.27 -19.45 -13.53
C PHE A 133 4.28 -19.58 -14.68
N ASN A 134 2.97 -19.67 -14.41
CA ASN A 134 1.97 -19.64 -15.49
C ASN A 134 1.97 -18.31 -16.25
N GLN A 135 2.26 -17.18 -15.59
CA GLN A 135 2.38 -15.87 -16.25
C GLN A 135 3.61 -15.77 -17.16
N LEU A 136 4.60 -16.65 -17.01
CA LEU A 136 5.83 -16.67 -17.80
C LEU A 136 5.77 -17.61 -19.00
N ARG A 137 4.68 -18.36 -19.18
CA ARG A 137 4.56 -19.43 -20.18
C ARG A 137 4.88 -18.98 -21.62
N ASP A 138 4.47 -17.77 -21.99
CA ASP A 138 4.69 -17.25 -23.35
C ASP A 138 6.17 -16.91 -23.63
N LYS A 139 6.94 -16.64 -22.58
CA LYS A 139 8.37 -16.29 -22.67
C LYS A 139 9.29 -17.47 -22.36
N PHE A 140 8.77 -18.44 -21.62
CA PHE A 140 9.55 -19.52 -21.06
C PHE A 140 8.78 -20.85 -21.20
N PRO A 141 9.02 -21.62 -22.28
CA PRO A 141 8.22 -22.80 -22.64
C PRO A 141 8.12 -23.86 -21.54
N ASN A 142 9.13 -23.94 -20.67
CA ASN A 142 9.20 -24.90 -19.56
C ASN A 142 8.77 -24.31 -18.20
N ALA A 143 8.12 -23.14 -18.17
CA ALA A 143 7.80 -22.43 -16.92
C ALA A 143 7.05 -23.28 -15.89
N LEU A 144 6.05 -24.06 -16.31
CA LEU A 144 5.30 -24.91 -15.39
C LEU A 144 6.17 -26.01 -14.77
N LEU A 145 7.10 -26.59 -15.54
CA LEU A 145 8.03 -27.59 -15.03
C LEU A 145 9.02 -26.96 -14.04
N GLU A 146 9.52 -25.75 -14.32
CA GLU A 146 10.38 -25.03 -13.38
C GLU A 146 9.64 -24.66 -12.09
N GLY A 147 8.38 -24.22 -12.16
CA GLY A 147 7.57 -24.01 -10.97
C GLY A 147 7.44 -25.26 -10.09
N GLN A 148 7.30 -26.45 -10.71
CA GLN A 148 7.31 -27.72 -9.97
C GLN A 148 8.67 -28.03 -9.34
N LYS A 149 9.78 -27.71 -10.03
CA LYS A 149 11.13 -27.87 -9.48
C LYS A 149 11.36 -26.93 -8.30
N VAL A 150 10.91 -25.67 -8.37
CA VAL A 150 10.93 -24.72 -7.25
C VAL A 150 10.18 -25.31 -6.05
N LEU A 151 8.93 -25.77 -6.24
CA LEU A 151 8.15 -26.35 -5.14
C LEU A 151 8.84 -27.58 -4.53
N LYS A 152 9.41 -28.45 -5.36
CA LYS A 152 10.17 -29.60 -4.89
C LYS A 152 11.40 -29.16 -4.09
N PHE A 153 12.16 -28.21 -4.60
CA PHE A 153 13.33 -27.66 -3.92
C PHE A 153 12.95 -27.05 -2.56
N LEU A 154 11.93 -26.20 -2.52
CA LEU A 154 11.46 -25.57 -1.29
C LEU A 154 11.06 -26.62 -0.25
N ARG A 155 10.31 -27.66 -0.63
CA ARG A 155 9.87 -28.74 0.27
C ARG A 155 11.04 -29.60 0.80
N LEU A 156 12.08 -29.80 -0.01
CA LEU A 156 13.28 -30.54 0.39
C LEU A 156 14.20 -29.72 1.31
N ASN A 157 13.99 -28.41 1.41
CA ASN A 157 14.84 -27.49 2.18
C ASN A 157 14.02 -26.73 3.24
N PRO A 158 13.76 -27.31 4.43
CA PRO A 158 12.87 -26.73 5.44
C PRO A 158 13.21 -25.29 5.87
N ARG A 159 14.50 -24.92 5.85
CA ARG A 159 14.94 -23.55 6.17
C ARG A 159 14.45 -22.56 5.11
N ILE A 160 14.59 -22.91 3.84
CA ILE A 160 14.13 -22.09 2.71
C ILE A 160 12.60 -22.13 2.64
N TRP A 161 11.98 -23.27 2.96
CA TRP A 161 10.53 -23.38 3.14
C TRP A 161 9.99 -22.35 4.14
N GLY A 162 10.61 -22.26 5.32
CA GLY A 162 10.24 -21.27 6.34
C GLY A 162 10.39 -19.83 5.85
N ILE A 163 11.47 -19.53 5.12
CA ILE A 163 11.70 -18.19 4.53
C ILE A 163 10.63 -17.84 3.48
N ALA A 164 10.16 -18.82 2.70
CA ALA A 164 9.16 -18.65 1.64
C ALA A 164 7.75 -18.31 2.15
N HIS A 165 7.49 -18.43 3.45
CA HIS A 165 6.23 -17.97 4.05
C HIS A 165 6.11 -16.45 4.04
N ILE A 166 7.22 -15.72 3.87
CA ILE A 166 7.21 -14.28 3.68
C ILE A 166 7.05 -14.01 2.16
N PRO A 167 5.96 -13.38 1.70
CA PRO A 167 5.66 -13.25 0.27
C PRO A 167 6.79 -12.65 -0.57
N VAL A 168 7.47 -11.61 -0.09
CA VAL A 168 8.58 -10.96 -0.83
C VAL A 168 9.78 -11.90 -1.01
N ASN A 169 10.03 -12.81 -0.07
CA ASN A 169 11.10 -13.77 -0.20
C ASN A 169 10.74 -14.86 -1.22
N LEU A 170 9.49 -15.32 -1.23
CA LEU A 170 9.03 -16.27 -2.24
C LEU A 170 9.09 -15.66 -3.64
N GLU A 171 8.66 -14.40 -3.79
CA GLU A 171 8.80 -13.65 -5.04
C GLU A 171 10.26 -13.62 -5.51
N LEU A 172 11.19 -13.28 -4.62
CA LEU A 172 12.62 -13.25 -4.95
C LEU A 172 13.15 -14.62 -5.38
N ILE A 173 12.77 -15.69 -4.67
CA ILE A 173 13.17 -17.06 -5.02
C ILE A 173 12.65 -17.43 -6.42
N CYS A 174 11.37 -17.15 -6.71
CA CYS A 174 10.78 -17.42 -8.01
C CYS A 174 11.44 -16.62 -9.14
N SER A 175 11.71 -15.33 -8.91
CA SER A 175 12.35 -14.46 -9.90
C SER A 175 13.76 -14.93 -10.23
N ILE A 176 14.61 -15.19 -9.22
CA ILE A 176 15.97 -15.71 -9.43
C ILE A 176 15.94 -17.05 -10.18
N TRP A 177 15.00 -17.93 -9.82
CA TRP A 177 14.85 -19.21 -10.51
C TRP A 177 14.48 -19.04 -11.99
N SER A 178 13.60 -18.08 -12.30
CA SER A 178 13.17 -17.82 -13.68
C SER A 178 14.22 -17.14 -14.56
N GLU A 179 15.28 -16.60 -13.97
CA GLU A 179 16.42 -15.99 -14.66
C GLU A 179 17.58 -16.97 -14.90
N THR A 180 17.48 -18.19 -14.36
CA THR A 180 18.54 -19.20 -14.55
C THR A 180 18.38 -19.82 -15.94
N ASP A 181 19.31 -19.52 -16.85
CA ASP A 181 19.42 -20.09 -18.22
C ASP A 181 19.45 -21.63 -18.24
#